data_AF-A0A349FG44-F1
#
_entry.id   AF-A0A349FG44-F1
#
_cell.length_a   1.000
_cell.length_b   1.000
_cell.length_c   1.000
_cell.angle_alpha   90.00
_cell.angle_beta   90.00
_cell.angle_gamma   90.00
#
_symmetry.space_group_name_H-M   'P 1'
#
loop_
_entity.id
_entity.type
_entity.pdbx_description
1 polymer ?
#
loop_
_entity_poly.entity_id
_entity_poly.type
_entity_poly.pdbx_seq_one_letter_code
_entity_poly.pdbx_strand_id
1 'polypeptide(L)'
;MCLASAAENIAELESLLGKYLKSDNCFCTVQEQQVFLEYQHDLDFEEASEQAETLLRLFELPFGAVSDGKPRNLLVGMSGKGDTVKLHLDLTYVDEDDLLAQYICSQLLDIFQKLESKL
;
A
#
# COMPACT_ATOMS: atom_id res chain seq x y z
N MET A 1 18.85 6.63 3.86
CA MET A 1 18.21 5.63 2.98
C MET A 1 18.49 6.08 1.55
N CYS A 2 19.12 5.27 0.70
CA CYS A 2 19.44 5.66 -0.68
C CYS A 2 18.25 5.36 -1.61
N LEU A 3 18.06 6.16 -2.66
CA LEU A 3 17.01 5.95 -3.68
C LEU A 3 17.01 4.54 -4.29
N ALA A 4 18.18 3.92 -4.43
CA ALA A 4 18.30 2.53 -4.91
C ALA A 4 17.58 1.52 -4.00
N SER A 5 17.70 1.68 -2.68
CA SER A 5 16.99 0.82 -1.71
C SER A 5 15.49 1.08 -1.74
N ALA A 6 15.05 2.32 -2.02
CA ALA A 6 13.64 2.63 -2.16
C ALA A 6 13.02 2.01 -3.42
N ALA A 7 13.73 2.01 -4.54
CA ALA A 7 13.28 1.37 -5.77
C ALA A 7 13.19 -0.16 -5.63
N GLU A 8 14.16 -0.79 -4.97
CA GLU A 8 14.12 -2.22 -4.63
C GLU A 8 12.92 -2.54 -3.72
N ASN A 9 12.68 -1.72 -2.69
CA ASN A 9 11.52 -1.86 -1.81
C ASN A 9 10.18 -1.68 -2.56
N ILE A 10 10.12 -0.79 -3.56
CA ILE A 10 8.93 -0.61 -4.41
C ILE A 10 8.69 -1.84 -5.30
N ALA A 11 9.74 -2.40 -5.90
CA ALA A 11 9.61 -3.60 -6.73
C ALA A 11 9.19 -4.83 -5.90
N GLU A 12 9.74 -4.96 -4.68
CA GLU A 12 9.32 -5.98 -3.72
C GLU A 12 7.86 -5.78 -3.30
N LEU A 13 7.45 -4.53 -3.08
CA LEU A 13 6.07 -4.19 -2.75
C LEU A 13 5.12 -4.47 -3.91
N GLU A 14 5.48 -4.15 -5.16
CA GLU A 14 4.69 -4.52 -6.35
C GLU A 14 4.54 -6.05 -6.46
N SER A 15 5.60 -6.80 -6.17
CA SER A 15 5.58 -8.26 -6.14
C SER A 15 4.68 -8.81 -5.03
N LEU A 16 4.74 -8.25 -3.82
CA LEU A 16 3.90 -8.67 -2.70
C LEU A 16 2.42 -8.31 -2.94
N LEU A 17 2.13 -7.09 -3.39
CA LEU A 17 0.80 -6.69 -3.81
C LEU A 17 0.27 -7.61 -4.90
N GLY A 18 1.07 -7.95 -5.91
CA GLY A 18 0.66 -8.89 -6.97
C GLY A 18 0.38 -10.32 -6.48
N LYS A 19 1.02 -10.77 -5.39
CA LYS A 19 0.72 -12.09 -4.79
C LYS A 19 -0.62 -12.09 -4.05
N TYR A 20 -0.92 -10.99 -3.37
CA TYR A 20 -2.07 -10.87 -2.47
C TYR A 20 -3.33 -10.33 -3.15
N LEU A 21 -3.15 -9.46 -4.15
CA LEU A 21 -4.22 -8.81 -4.91
C LEU A 21 -4.32 -9.48 -6.29
N LYS A 22 -4.85 -10.70 -6.31
CA LYS A 22 -5.16 -11.39 -7.58
C LYS A 22 -6.29 -10.63 -8.29
N SER A 23 -6.07 -10.31 -9.56
CA SER A 23 -6.96 -9.47 -10.38
C SER A 23 -8.42 -9.92 -10.36
N ASP A 24 -8.66 -11.22 -10.37
CA ASP A 24 -10.00 -11.76 -10.61
C ASP A 24 -10.98 -11.49 -9.45
N ASN A 25 -10.45 -11.20 -8.25
CA ASN A 25 -11.24 -10.92 -7.05
C ASN A 25 -10.75 -9.67 -6.30
N CYS A 26 -10.08 -8.75 -7.00
CA CYS A 26 -9.63 -7.48 -6.44
C CYS A 26 -10.28 -6.32 -7.18
N PHE A 27 -10.81 -5.36 -6.44
CA PHE A 27 -11.29 -4.08 -6.94
C PHE A 27 -10.38 -2.99 -6.40
N CYS A 28 -9.81 -2.19 -7.30
CA CYS A 28 -9.01 -1.02 -6.95
C CYS A 28 -9.72 0.21 -7.49
N THR A 29 -9.85 1.24 -6.66
CA THR A 29 -10.34 2.55 -7.08
C THR A 29 -9.39 3.62 -6.57
N VAL A 30 -8.92 4.48 -7.47
CA VAL A 30 -8.04 5.60 -7.13
C VAL A 30 -8.80 6.91 -7.31
N GLN A 31 -8.88 7.70 -6.25
CA GLN A 31 -9.48 9.04 -6.26
C GLN A 31 -8.44 10.04 -5.77
N GLU A 32 -7.86 10.79 -6.71
CA GLU A 32 -6.75 11.71 -6.42
C GLU A 32 -5.56 10.98 -5.77
N GLN A 33 -5.37 11.15 -4.46
CA GLN A 33 -4.32 10.52 -3.65
C GLN A 33 -4.87 9.48 -2.67
N GLN A 34 -6.17 9.16 -2.77
CA GLN A 34 -6.84 8.15 -1.97
C GLN A 34 -6.96 6.86 -2.78
N VAL A 35 -6.59 5.74 -2.17
CA VAL A 35 -6.69 4.43 -2.79
C VAL A 35 -7.63 3.56 -1.96
N PHE A 36 -8.64 3.00 -2.62
CA PHE A 36 -9.59 2.06 -2.04
C PHE A 36 -9.37 0.70 -2.70
N LEU A 37 -8.97 -0.28 -1.90
CA LEU A 37 -8.78 -1.65 -2.34
C LEU A 37 -9.83 -2.51 -1.67
N GLU A 38 -10.45 -3.39 -2.44
CA GLU A 38 -11.27 -4.48 -1.96
C GLU A 38 -10.74 -5.76 -2.58
N TYR A 39 -10.51 -6.79 -1.79
CA TYR A 39 -10.11 -8.08 -2.33
C TYR A 39 -10.76 -9.22 -1.56
N GLN A 40 -11.03 -10.31 -2.24
CA GLN A 40 -11.42 -11.57 -1.61
C GLN A 40 -10.21 -12.50 -1.50
N HIS A 41 -10.11 -13.20 -0.38
CA HIS A 41 -9.09 -14.21 -0.13
C HIS A 41 -9.72 -15.56 0.22
N ASP A 42 -9.11 -16.65 -0.21
CA ASP A 42 -9.49 -18.02 0.14
C ASP A 42 -8.64 -18.60 1.29
N LEU A 43 -7.89 -17.72 1.97
CA LEU A 43 -7.00 -18.07 3.07
C LEU A 43 -7.74 -18.50 4.33
N ASP A 44 -7.13 -19.42 5.07
CA ASP A 44 -7.56 -19.72 6.43
C ASP A 44 -7.24 -18.57 7.40
N PHE A 45 -7.69 -18.69 8.65
CA PHE A 45 -7.54 -17.60 9.63
C PHE A 45 -6.07 -17.26 9.94
N GLU A 46 -5.19 -18.26 9.96
CA GLU A 46 -3.77 -18.07 10.31
C GLU A 46 -3.05 -17.37 9.15
N GLU A 47 -3.26 -17.85 7.93
CA GLU A 47 -2.72 -17.24 6.70
C GLU A 47 -3.26 -15.82 6.47
N ALA A 48 -4.56 -15.58 6.71
CA ALA A 48 -5.16 -14.26 6.57
C ALA A 48 -4.58 -13.27 7.60
N SER A 49 -4.29 -13.75 8.83
CA SER A 49 -3.65 -12.94 9.87
C SER A 49 -2.22 -12.56 9.49
N GLU A 50 -1.43 -13.51 8.98
CA GLU A 50 -0.07 -13.24 8.52
C GLU A 50 -0.04 -12.27 7.31
N GLN A 51 -0.96 -12.44 6.37
CA GLN A 51 -1.13 -11.51 5.26
C GLN A 51 -1.48 -10.10 5.75
N ALA A 52 -2.42 -9.98 6.69
CA ALA A 52 -2.81 -8.69 7.25
C ALA A 52 -1.63 -7.99 7.94
N GLU A 53 -0.84 -8.72 8.74
CA GLU A 53 0.36 -8.19 9.38
C GLU A 53 1.41 -7.74 8.35
N THR A 54 1.60 -8.53 7.29
CA THR A 54 2.52 -8.18 6.19
C THR A 54 2.08 -6.91 5.48
N LEU A 55 0.79 -6.79 5.12
CA LEU A 55 0.23 -5.60 4.48
C LEU A 55 0.34 -4.37 5.38
N LEU A 56 0.06 -4.51 6.68
CA LEU A 56 0.20 -3.43 7.65
C LEU A 56 1.63 -2.89 7.69
N ARG A 57 2.63 -3.77 7.73
CA ARG A 57 4.05 -3.38 7.71
C ARG A 57 4.45 -2.74 6.38
N LEU A 58 3.91 -3.21 5.26
CA LEU A 58 4.19 -2.65 3.94
C LEU A 58 3.69 -1.20 3.79
N PHE A 59 2.56 -0.87 4.41
CA PHE A 59 1.99 0.47 4.39
C PHE A 59 2.55 1.39 5.48
N GLU A 60 3.38 0.86 6.40
CA GLU A 60 4.12 1.65 7.36
C GLU A 60 5.45 2.11 6.75
N LEU A 61 5.44 3.33 6.20
CA LEU A 61 6.61 3.90 5.57
C LEU A 61 7.55 4.53 6.62
N PRO A 62 8.86 4.25 6.57
CA PRO A 62 9.84 4.76 7.52
C PRO A 62 10.23 6.24 7.29
N PHE A 63 9.37 7.04 6.66
CA PHE A 63 9.65 8.45 6.37
C PHE A 63 9.23 9.33 7.54
N GLY A 64 10.23 9.82 8.27
CA GLY A 64 10.03 10.73 9.39
C GLY A 64 11.30 11.47 9.81
N ALA A 65 12.35 11.50 8.97
CA ALA A 65 13.63 12.08 9.38
C ALA A 65 13.62 13.62 9.53
N VAL A 66 12.56 14.33 9.10
CA VAL A 66 12.64 15.79 8.91
C VAL A 66 11.66 16.61 9.77
N SER A 67 10.72 16.00 10.52
CA SER A 67 9.90 16.81 11.46
C SER A 67 9.57 16.16 12.81
N ASP A 68 9.46 14.83 12.94
CA ASP A 68 9.14 14.22 14.26
C ASP A 68 9.64 12.78 14.48
N GLY A 69 10.41 12.20 13.56
CA GLY A 69 11.01 10.87 13.72
C GLY A 69 10.02 9.69 13.73
N LYS A 70 8.73 9.92 13.45
CA LYS A 70 7.71 8.87 13.50
C LYS A 70 7.46 8.26 12.13
N PRO A 71 7.36 6.92 12.02
CA PRO A 71 6.92 6.26 10.80
C PRO A 71 5.50 6.72 10.44
N ARG A 72 5.25 6.84 9.15
CA ARG A 72 3.93 7.20 8.62
C ARG A 72 3.23 5.94 8.13
N ASN A 73 2.07 5.66 8.70
CA ASN A 73 1.19 4.64 8.16
C ASN A 73 0.33 5.24 7.04
N LEU A 74 0.39 4.65 5.85
CA LEU A 74 -0.46 5.00 4.72
C LEU A 74 -1.87 4.42 4.86
N LEU A 75 -2.04 3.33 5.61
CA LEU A 75 -3.33 2.72 5.85
C LEU A 75 -4.13 3.55 6.86
N VAL A 76 -5.18 4.20 6.37
CA VAL A 76 -6.09 5.01 7.20
C VAL A 76 -7.35 4.26 7.62
N GLY A 77 -7.67 3.15 6.93
CA GLY A 77 -8.80 2.31 7.29
C GLY A 77 -8.66 0.89 6.78
N MET A 78 -9.09 -0.07 7.60
CA MET A 78 -9.21 -1.47 7.22
C MET A 78 -10.51 -2.04 7.78
N SER A 79 -11.20 -2.84 6.97
CA SER A 79 -12.37 -3.59 7.41
C SER A 79 -12.41 -4.95 6.72
N GLY A 80 -12.86 -5.97 7.43
CA GLY A 80 -13.03 -7.32 6.90
C GLY A 80 -14.44 -7.84 7.19
N LYS A 81 -15.01 -8.58 6.24
CA LYS A 81 -16.27 -9.32 6.42
C LYS A 81 -16.22 -10.63 5.65
N GLY A 82 -16.18 -11.75 6.39
CA GLY A 82 -16.04 -13.07 5.78
C GLY A 82 -14.66 -13.22 5.14
N ASP A 83 -14.65 -13.49 3.83
CA ASP A 83 -13.48 -13.62 2.97
C ASP A 83 -13.08 -12.30 2.28
N THR A 84 -13.82 -11.22 2.52
CA THR A 84 -13.62 -9.93 1.85
C THR A 84 -12.91 -8.94 2.77
N VAL A 85 -11.82 -8.35 2.29
CA VAL A 85 -11.05 -7.30 2.97
C VAL A 85 -11.12 -6.02 2.17
N LYS A 86 -11.31 -4.89 2.86
CA LYS A 86 -11.28 -3.54 2.31
C LYS A 86 -10.19 -2.74 3.00
N LEU A 87 -9.36 -2.08 2.20
CA LEU A 87 -8.27 -1.20 2.63
C LEU A 87 -8.51 0.19 2.06
N HIS A 88 -8.22 1.20 2.88
CA HIS A 88 -8.19 2.59 2.47
C HIS A 88 -6.81 3.16 2.78
N LEU A 89 -6.09 3.57 1.73
CA LEU A 89 -4.77 4.18 1.80
C LEU A 89 -4.84 5.67 1.48
N ASP A 90 -4.09 6.47 2.24
CA ASP A 90 -3.90 7.89 2.02
C ASP A 90 -2.44 8.18 1.62
N LEU A 91 -2.24 8.41 0.32
CA LEU A 91 -0.95 8.72 -0.28
C LEU A 91 -0.66 10.23 -0.34
N THR A 92 -1.51 11.07 0.29
CA THR A 92 -1.36 12.53 0.27
C THR A 92 -0.04 12.95 0.91
N TYR A 93 0.82 13.67 0.21
CA TYR A 93 2.09 14.13 0.76
C TYR A 93 2.25 15.64 0.59
N VAL A 94 2.59 16.33 1.68
CA VAL A 94 2.53 17.81 1.75
C VAL A 94 3.91 18.44 2.01
N ASP A 95 4.88 17.67 2.52
CA ASP A 95 6.23 18.19 2.76
C ASP A 95 6.97 18.29 1.41
N GLU A 96 7.50 19.45 1.07
CA GLU A 96 8.22 19.63 -0.20
C GLU A 96 9.70 19.17 -0.12
N ASP A 97 10.23 19.05 1.09
CA ASP A 97 11.66 18.82 1.34
C ASP A 97 12.04 17.33 1.44
N ASP A 98 11.08 16.44 1.72
CA ASP A 98 11.30 14.99 1.74
C ASP A 98 10.87 14.33 0.41
N LEU A 99 11.76 14.54 -0.55
CA LEU A 99 11.71 14.02 -1.93
C LEU A 99 11.61 12.48 -2.00
N LEU A 100 12.08 11.77 -0.96
CA LEU A 100 12.05 10.31 -0.93
C LEU A 100 10.62 9.82 -0.68
N ALA A 101 9.94 10.42 0.30
CA ALA A 101 8.55 10.12 0.57
C ALA A 101 7.64 10.53 -0.59
N GLN A 102 7.90 11.70 -1.22
CA GLN A 102 7.20 12.09 -2.45
C GLN A 102 7.33 11.03 -3.53
N TYR A 103 8.57 10.62 -3.83
CA TYR A 103 8.83 9.61 -4.85
C TYR A 103 8.08 8.31 -4.57
N ILE A 104 8.09 7.83 -3.32
CA ILE A 104 7.44 6.58 -2.95
C ILE A 104 5.93 6.69 -3.02
N CYS A 105 5.33 7.77 -2.51
CA CYS A 105 3.89 8.00 -2.63
C CYS A 105 3.46 8.07 -4.11
N SER A 106 4.23 8.74 -4.97
CA SER A 106 3.96 8.78 -6.41
C SER A 106 4.08 7.41 -7.08
N GLN A 107 5.11 6.63 -6.76
CA GLN A 107 5.28 5.28 -7.32
C GLN A 107 4.17 4.32 -6.86
N LEU A 108 3.75 4.41 -5.60
CA LEU A 108 2.62 3.65 -5.08
C LEU A 108 1.32 4.02 -5.81
N LEU A 109 1.09 5.32 -6.00
CA LEU A 109 -0.08 5.80 -6.74
C LEU A 109 -0.09 5.27 -8.17
N ASP A 110 1.04 5.30 -8.87
CA ASP A 110 1.19 4.72 -10.21
C ASP A 110 0.89 3.21 -10.24
N ILE A 111 1.33 2.46 -9.22
CA ILE A 111 1.04 1.02 -9.10
C ILE A 111 -0.47 0.79 -8.94
N PHE A 112 -1.14 1.54 -8.07
CA PHE A 112 -2.58 1.38 -7.86
C PHE A 112 -3.43 1.85 -9.03
N GLN A 113 -3.01 2.89 -9.75
CA GLN A 113 -3.67 3.31 -11.00
C GLN A 113 -3.52 2.24 -12.09
N LYS A 114 -2.36 1.60 -12.19
CA LYS A 114 -2.17 0.45 -13.10
C LYS A 114 -3.07 -0.72 -12.69
N LEU A 115 -3.21 -0.99 -11.39
CA LEU A 115 -4.09 -2.04 -10.89
C LEU A 115 -5.55 -1.75 -11.23
N GLU A 116 -6.02 -0.52 -10.99
CA GLU A 116 -7.36 -0.05 -11.38
C GLU A 116 -7.62 -0.21 -12.88
N SER A 117 -6.63 0.12 -13.73
CA SER A 117 -6.77 0.01 -15.20
C SER A 117 -6.77 -1.41 -15.77
N LYS A 118 -6.36 -2.41 -14.97
CA LYS A 118 -6.29 -3.83 -15.37
C LYS A 118 -7.56 -4.61 -15.01
N LEU A 119 -8.47 -4.00 -14.26
CA LEU A 119 -9.75 -4.54 -13.82
C LEU A 119 -10.89 -4.08 -14.74
#